data_AF-A0A497T9A7-F1
#
_entry.id   AF-A0A497T9A7-F1
#
_cell.length_a   1.000
_cell.length_b   1.000
_cell.length_c   1.000
_cell.angle_alpha   90.00
_cell.angle_beta   90.00
_cell.angle_gamma   90.00
#
_symmetry.space_group_name_H-M   'P 1'
#
loop_
_entity.id
_entity.type
_entity.pdbx_description
1 polymer ?
#
loop_
_entity_poly.entity_id
_entity_poly.type
_entity_poly.pdbx_seq_one_letter_code
_entity_poly.pdbx_strand_id
1 'polypeptide(L)' 'MRAVGEKAFIPGRTAAVFCRKVRIGTIGEIHPAILKKWDLEMPVVAMEIDLENILSYLTSQPQSL' A
#
# COMPACT_ATOMS: atom_id res chain seq x y z
N MET A 1 -3.42 12.96 -7.35
CA MET A 1 -2.27 12.05 -7.60
C MET A 1 -2.81 10.63 -7.77
N ARG A 2 -2.46 9.92 -8.84
CA ARG A 2 -2.75 8.49 -8.99
C ARG A 2 -1.56 7.73 -8.40
N ALA A 3 -1.80 6.89 -7.40
CA ALA A 3 -0.75 6.02 -6.88
C ALA A 3 -0.31 5.06 -8.00
N VAL A 4 0.98 5.03 -8.30
CA VAL A 4 1.57 4.25 -9.39
C VAL A 4 1.30 2.74 -9.23
N GLY A 5 0.92 2.28 -8.03
CA GLY A 5 0.60 0.90 -7.72
C GLY A 5 -0.80 0.38 -8.13
N GLU A 6 -1.80 1.21 -8.42
CA GLU A 6 -3.17 0.71 -8.67
C GLU A 6 -3.29 -0.23 -9.87
N LYS A 7 -2.41 -0.09 -10.88
CA LYS A 7 -2.37 -0.98 -12.04
C LYS A 7 -1.63 -2.30 -11.77
N ALA A 8 -0.87 -2.38 -10.68
CA ALA A 8 -0.10 -3.57 -10.33
C ALA A 8 -0.95 -4.65 -9.64
N PHE A 9 -2.11 -4.27 -9.10
CA PHE A 9 -2.98 -5.15 -8.33
C PHE A 9 -4.18 -5.67 -9.14
N ILE A 10 -4.77 -6.77 -8.68
CA ILE A 10 -6.04 -7.29 -9.21
C ILE A 10 -7.19 -6.36 -8.77
N PRO A 11 -7.99 -5.81 -9.71
CA PRO A 11 -9.16 -5.01 -9.36
C PRO A 11 -10.11 -5.76 -8.40
N GLY A 12 -10.54 -5.08 -7.34
CA GLY A 12 -11.40 -5.69 -6.29
C GLY A 12 -10.66 -6.56 -5.28
N ARG A 13 -9.36 -6.81 -5.43
CA ARG A 13 -8.51 -7.53 -4.46
C ARG A 13 -7.36 -6.64 -3.95
N THR A 14 -7.71 -5.38 -3.70
CA THR A 14 -6.82 -4.34 -3.19
C THR A 14 -7.56 -3.50 -2.15
N ALA A 15 -6.82 -2.93 -1.21
CA ALA A 15 -7.32 -2.03 -0.18
C ALA A 15 -6.35 -0.87 0.02
N ALA A 16 -6.88 0.30 0.32
CA ALA A 16 -6.08 1.43 0.76
C ALA A 16 -5.80 1.33 2.27
N VAL A 17 -4.58 1.67 2.68
CA VAL A 17 -4.17 1.72 4.09
C VAL A 17 -4.35 3.14 4.60
N PHE A 18 -4.99 3.30 5.76
CA PHE A 18 -5.24 4.60 6.36
C PHE A 18 -4.67 4.66 7.78
N CYS A 19 -4.04 5.80 8.09
CA CYS A 19 -3.78 6.22 9.46
C CYS A 19 -4.79 7.31 9.79
N ARG A 20 -5.73 7.03 10.70
CA ARG A 20 -6.89 7.89 10.97
C ARG A 20 -7.68 8.18 9.68
N LYS A 21 -7.65 9.43 9.20
CA LYS A 21 -8.37 9.88 7.98
C LYS A 21 -7.44 10.09 6.78
N VAL A 22 -6.15 9.79 6.91
CA VAL A 22 -5.18 10.00 5.84
C VAL A 22 -4.75 8.66 5.26
N ARG A 23 -4.86 8.56 3.94
CA ARG A 23 -4.36 7.40 3.18
C ARG A 23 -2.84 7.44 3.23
N ILE A 24 -2.25 6.38 3.75
CA ILE A 24 -0.80 6.22 3.91
C ILE A 24 -0.24 5.07 3.07
N GLY A 25 -1.05 4.39 2.27
CA GLY A 25 -0.55 3.26 1.51
C GLY A 25 -1.62 2.46 0.78
N THR A 26 -1.19 1.32 0.26
CA THR A 26 -2.02 0.36 -0.49
C THR A 26 -1.52 -1.05 -0.23
N ILE A 27 -2.43 -2.02 -0.16
CA ILE A 27 -2.15 -3.46 -0.12
C ILE A 27 -3.02 -4.17 -1.16
N GLY A 28 -2.52 -5.23 -1.76
CA GLY A 28 -3.33 -6.03 -2.68
C GLY A 28 -2.59 -7.21 -3.28
N GLU A 29 -3.35 -8.08 -3.95
CA GLU A 29 -2.76 -9.15 -4.75
C GLU A 29 -2.29 -8.63 -6.10
N ILE A 30 -1.07 -9.00 -6.48
CA ILE A 30 -0.44 -8.60 -7.74
C ILE A 30 -1.15 -9.25 -8.93
N HIS A 31 -1.35 -8.49 -9.99
CA HIS A 31 -2.01 -8.96 -11.21
C HIS A 31 -1.22 -10.12 -11.85
N PRO A 32 -1.86 -11.23 -12.26
CA PRO A 32 -1.17 -12.41 -12.82
C PRO A 32 -0.29 -12.10 -14.04
N ALA A 33 -0.69 -11.12 -14.85
CA ALA A 33 0.10 -10.64 -15.99
C ALA A 33 1.46 -10.03 -15.60
N ILE A 34 1.59 -9.52 -14.37
CA ILE A 34 2.88 -9.08 -13.82
C ILE A 34 3.63 -10.33 -13.33
N LEU A 35 3.02 -11.17 -12.49
CA LEU A 35 3.66 -12.39 -11.97
C LEU A 35 4.30 -13.24 -13.09
N LYS A 36 3.59 -13.42 -14.21
CA LYS A 36 4.09 -14.12 -15.40
C LYS A 36 5.34 -13.51 -16.03
N LYS A 37 5.52 -12.18 -15.96
CA LYS A 37 6.73 -11.52 -16.46
C LYS A 37 7.95 -11.76 -15.58
N TRP A 38 7.74 -12.19 -14.33
CA TRP A 38 8.77 -12.46 -13.34
C TRP A 38 8.90 -13.95 -13.02
N ASP A 39 8.28 -14.84 -13.81
CA ASP A 39 8.22 -16.30 -13.56
C ASP A 39 7.79 -16.67 -12.14
N LEU A 40 6.80 -15.95 -11.60
CA LEU A 40 6.19 -16.25 -10.31
C LEU A 40 4.89 -17.03 -10.53
N GLU A 41 4.88 -18.30 -10.10
CA GLU A 41 3.73 -19.19 -10.27
C GLU A 41 2.65 -19.02 -9.19
N MET A 42 3.06 -18.58 -8.00
CA MET A 42 2.17 -18.46 -6.85
C MET A 42 1.58 -17.05 -6.77
N PRO A 43 0.32 -16.88 -6.30
CA PRO A 43 -0.23 -15.57 -5.99
C PRO A 43 0.65 -14.80 -5.00
N VAL A 44 0.90 -13.52 -5.27
CA VAL A 44 1.73 -12.65 -4.42
C VAL A 44 0.91 -11.47 -3.95
N VAL A 45 0.96 -11.20 -2.64
CA VAL A 45 0.44 -9.96 -2.05
C VAL A 45 1.59 -8.98 -1.86
N ALA A 46 1.38 -7.73 -2.24
CA ALA A 46 2.32 -6.65 -1.98
C ALA A 46 1.64 -5.49 -1.26
N MET A 47 2.44 -4.69 -0.56
CA MET A 47 2.00 -3.52 0.18
C MET A 47 3.03 -2.39 0.02
N GLU A 48 2.53 -1.16 -0.14
CA GLU A 48 3.32 0.06 -0.02
C GLU A 48 2.78 0.89 1.14
N ILE A 49 3.69 1.56 1.85
CA ILE A 49 3.37 2.47 2.93
C ILE A 49 4.29 3.70 2.85
N ASP A 50 3.71 4.87 3.06
CA ASP A 50 4.39 6.15 3.18
C ASP A 50 4.89 6.37 4.62
N LEU A 51 6.21 6.24 4.80
CA LEU A 51 6.85 6.39 6.11
C LEU A 51 6.93 7.85 6.56
N GLU A 52 7.06 8.82 5.65
CA GLU A 52 7.14 10.24 6.00
C GLU A 52 5.82 10.70 6.64
N ASN A 53 4.70 10.33 6.01
CA ASN A 53 3.38 10.61 6.56
C ASN A 53 3.20 9.93 7.93
N ILE A 54 3.62 8.67 8.10
CA ILE A 54 3.55 7.98 9.40
C ILE A 54 4.38 8.70 10.47
N LEU A 55 5.64 9.01 10.17
CA LEU A 55 6.55 9.63 11.13
C LEU A 55 6.03 11.00 11.55
N SER A 56 5.51 11.78 10.60
CA SER A 56 4.88 13.07 10.90
C SER A 56 3.75 12.95 11.94
N TYR A 57 2.95 11.86 11.90
CA TYR A 57 1.89 11.60 12.88
C TYR A 57 2.39 11.21 14.26
N LEU A 58 3.51 10.47 14.33
CA LEU A 58 4.09 10.04 15.59
C LEU A 58 4.74 11.22 16.31
N THR A 59 5.40 12.11 15.58
CA THR A 59 6.13 13.25 16.16
C THR A 59 5.24 14.45 16.50
N SER A 60 4.05 14.54 15.92
CA SER A 60 3.10 15.65 16.16
C SER A 60 2.06 15.36 17.25
N GLN A 61 2.12 14.21 17.94
CA GLN A 61 1.40 14.04 19.20
C GLN A 61 2.11 14.87 20.28
N PRO A 62 1.45 15.82 20.96
CA PRO A 62 1.95 16.26 22.26
C PRO A 62 1.96 15.02 23.15
N GLN A 63 3.12 14.70 23.70
CA GLN A 63 3.27 13.64 24.68
C GLN A 63 2.39 14.00 25.88
N SER A 64 1.20 13.40 25.96
CA SER A 64 0.37 13.49 27.15
C SER A 64 1.07 12.69 28.24
N LEU A 65 1.91 13.39 29.01
CA LEU A 65 2.35 12.99 30.34
C LEU A 65 1.21 13.20 31.34
#